data_AF-A0A661A1C5-F1
#
_entry.id   AF-A0A661A1C5-F1
#
_cell.length_a   1.000
_cell.length_b   1.000
_cell.length_c   1.000
_cell.angle_alpha   90.00
_cell.angle_beta   90.00
_cell.angle_gamma   90.00
#
_symmetry.space_group_name_H-M   'P 1'
#
loop_
_entity.id
_entity.type
_entity.pdbx_description
1 polymer ?
#
loop_
_entity_poly.entity_id
_entity_poly.type
_entity_poly.pdbx_seq_one_letter_code
_entity_poly.pdbx_strand_id
1 'polypeptide(L)'
;MIDAGSFAAQVLDLLLDGTDPVLEALRSQTKSASVREIERSEFGVLIDLWVEDDVQPLDIGHRFAIDDLFGKVRSVNGEVGFQLHVIRGRIKTIEAWVSEAGWSEEPELVDSWYVAPDADPEKAELVRVEERDCAFAVRGIEGDPEE
;
A
#
# COMPACT_ATOMS: atom_id res chain seq x y z
N MET A 1 -8.15 -16.26 3.64
CA MET A 1 -8.74 -15.13 2.90
C MET A 1 -8.54 -13.86 3.70
N ILE A 2 -8.39 -12.71 3.06
CA ILE A 2 -8.44 -11.43 3.76
C ILE A 2 -9.89 -11.15 4.14
N ASP A 3 -10.16 -10.89 5.41
CA ASP A 3 -11.53 -10.70 5.90
C ASP A 3 -12.11 -9.38 5.38
N ALA A 4 -13.26 -9.44 4.74
CA ALA A 4 -13.95 -8.27 4.20
C ALA A 4 -14.29 -7.27 5.33
N GLY A 5 -13.98 -6.00 5.13
CA GLY A 5 -14.16 -4.94 6.12
C GLY A 5 -13.07 -4.87 7.20
N SER A 6 -12.10 -5.80 7.21
CA SER A 6 -10.91 -5.65 8.05
C SER A 6 -10.09 -4.43 7.65
N PHE A 7 -9.27 -3.92 8.58
CA PHE A 7 -8.30 -2.85 8.28
C PHE A 7 -7.40 -3.20 7.09
N ALA A 8 -6.92 -4.46 7.03
CA ALA A 8 -6.11 -4.96 5.93
C ALA A 8 -6.83 -4.86 4.59
N ALA A 9 -8.10 -5.30 4.52
CA ALA A 9 -8.89 -5.23 3.30
C ALA A 9 -9.11 -3.77 2.85
N GLN A 10 -9.48 -2.88 3.78
CA GLN A 10 -9.72 -1.47 3.48
C GLN A 10 -8.47 -0.78 2.92
N VAL A 11 -7.32 -0.96 3.58
CA VAL A 11 -6.05 -0.37 3.15
C VAL A 11 -5.61 -0.95 1.81
N LEU A 12 -5.74 -2.28 1.62
CA LEU A 12 -5.37 -2.93 0.37
C LEU A 12 -6.24 -2.46 -0.81
N ASP A 13 -7.55 -2.31 -0.61
CA ASP A 13 -8.47 -1.81 -1.63
C ASP A 13 -8.09 -0.39 -2.06
N LEU A 14 -7.72 0.48 -1.11
CA LEU A 14 -7.26 1.85 -1.38
C LEU A 14 -5.90 1.88 -2.08
N LEU A 15 -4.94 1.07 -1.65
CA LEU A 15 -3.61 0.98 -2.28
C LEU A 15 -3.70 0.46 -3.71
N LEU A 16 -4.69 -0.38 -4.02
CA LEU A 16 -4.90 -0.96 -5.35
C LEU A 16 -5.94 -0.21 -6.19
N ASP A 17 -6.47 0.92 -5.71
CA ASP A 17 -7.49 1.69 -6.43
C ASP A 17 -6.97 2.36 -7.72
N GLY A 18 -7.85 2.62 -8.68
CA GLY A 18 -7.47 3.21 -9.97
C GLY A 18 -7.48 2.21 -11.13
N THR A 19 -7.27 2.74 -12.33
CA THR A 19 -7.52 2.04 -13.60
C THR A 19 -6.25 1.55 -14.30
N ASP A 20 -5.09 1.67 -13.66
CA ASP A 20 -3.83 1.20 -14.25
C ASP A 20 -3.82 -0.34 -14.36
N PRO A 21 -3.37 -0.91 -15.50
CA PRO A 21 -3.34 -2.36 -15.69
C PRO A 21 -2.55 -3.13 -14.62
N VAL A 22 -1.50 -2.53 -14.05
CA VAL A 22 -0.72 -3.11 -12.95
C VAL A 22 -1.61 -3.25 -11.71
N LEU A 23 -2.32 -2.18 -11.35
CA LEU A 23 -3.21 -2.15 -10.20
C LEU A 23 -4.37 -3.14 -10.38
N GLU A 24 -4.94 -3.22 -11.59
CA GLU A 24 -5.97 -4.22 -11.93
C GLU A 24 -5.45 -5.65 -11.75
N ALA A 25 -4.27 -5.95 -12.27
CA ALA A 25 -3.66 -7.26 -12.17
C ALA A 25 -3.34 -7.64 -10.71
N LEU A 26 -2.80 -6.72 -9.91
CA LEU A 26 -2.58 -6.94 -8.47
C LEU A 26 -3.90 -7.12 -7.71
N ARG A 27 -4.93 -6.34 -8.04
CA ARG A 27 -6.27 -6.46 -7.45
C ARG A 27 -6.88 -7.84 -7.71
N SER A 28 -6.60 -8.44 -8.87
CA SER A 28 -7.06 -9.80 -9.17
C SER A 28 -6.49 -10.85 -8.20
N GLN A 29 -5.30 -10.63 -7.65
CA GLN A 29 -4.64 -11.56 -6.71
C GLN A 29 -5.32 -11.59 -5.34
N THR A 30 -5.97 -10.49 -4.94
CA THR A 30 -6.63 -10.36 -3.62
C THR A 30 -7.69 -11.43 -3.37
N LYS A 31 -8.32 -11.95 -4.44
CA LYS A 31 -9.33 -13.01 -4.39
C LYS A 31 -8.82 -14.36 -3.91
N SER A 32 -7.50 -14.56 -3.98
CA SER A 32 -6.82 -15.77 -3.53
C SER A 32 -5.71 -15.41 -2.53
N ALA A 33 -5.80 -14.22 -1.92
CA ALA A 33 -4.86 -13.77 -0.91
C ALA A 33 -5.39 -14.05 0.51
N SER A 34 -4.48 -14.24 1.45
CA SER A 34 -4.77 -14.38 2.87
C SER A 34 -3.76 -13.63 3.71
N VAL A 35 -4.20 -13.19 4.89
CA VAL A 35 -3.28 -12.71 5.92
C VAL A 35 -2.59 -13.94 6.53
N ARG A 36 -1.27 -13.95 6.46
CA ARG A 36 -0.42 -14.97 7.06
C ARG A 36 -0.02 -14.58 8.49
N GLU A 37 0.36 -13.34 8.68
CA GLU A 37 0.87 -12.83 9.94
C GLU A 37 0.58 -11.34 10.08
N ILE A 38 0.44 -10.87 11.32
CA ILE A 38 0.30 -9.45 11.64
C ILE A 38 1.27 -9.12 12.77
N GLU A 39 2.29 -8.33 12.46
CA GLU A 39 3.23 -7.78 13.45
C GLU A 39 2.78 -6.36 13.81
N ARG A 40 2.71 -6.07 15.10
CA ARG A 40 2.31 -4.75 15.62
C ARG A 40 3.41 -4.19 16.48
N SER A 41 3.60 -2.88 16.40
CA SER A 41 4.41 -2.11 17.32
C SER A 41 3.69 -0.80 17.66
N GLU A 42 4.25 -0.01 18.58
CA GLU A 42 3.74 1.32 18.85
C GLU A 42 3.86 2.28 17.65
N PHE A 43 4.69 1.93 16.65
CA PHE A 43 4.99 2.73 15.45
C PHE A 43 4.25 2.29 14.19
N GLY A 44 3.44 1.23 14.26
CA GLY A 44 2.80 0.72 13.05
C GLY A 44 2.40 -0.74 13.10
N VAL A 45 1.97 -1.22 11.93
CA VAL A 45 1.61 -2.60 11.67
C VAL A 45 2.22 -3.07 10.35
N LEU A 46 2.73 -4.30 10.35
CA LEU A 46 3.11 -5.06 9.17
C LEU A 46 2.13 -6.22 9.03
N ILE A 47 1.46 -6.31 7.88
CA ILE A 47 0.49 -7.35 7.58
C ILE A 47 1.04 -8.17 6.43
N ASP A 48 1.49 -9.37 6.76
CA ASP A 48 2.11 -10.28 5.82
C ASP A 48 1.03 -11.05 5.06
N LEU A 49 1.09 -10.98 3.74
CA LEU A 49 0.14 -11.59 2.82
C LEU A 49 0.73 -12.85 2.19
N TRP A 50 -0.15 -13.80 1.90
CA TRP A 50 0.12 -14.98 1.11
C TRP A 50 -0.86 -15.05 -0.06
N VAL A 51 -0.33 -15.18 -1.28
CA VAL A 51 -1.09 -15.40 -2.51
C VAL A 51 -0.83 -16.82 -2.97
N GLU A 52 -1.88 -17.58 -3.26
CA GLU A 52 -1.73 -18.96 -3.76
C GLU A 52 -0.90 -19.04 -5.06
N ASP A 53 -0.18 -20.15 -5.23
CA ASP A 53 0.80 -20.35 -6.29
C ASP A 53 0.18 -20.37 -7.70
N ASP A 54 -1.10 -20.76 -7.81
CA ASP A 54 -1.85 -20.86 -9.07
C ASP A 54 -2.32 -19.51 -9.62
N VAL A 55 -2.23 -18.44 -8.81
CA VAL A 55 -2.47 -17.07 -9.27
C VAL A 55 -1.30 -16.60 -10.11
N GLN A 56 -1.59 -16.06 -11.29
CA GLN A 56 -0.58 -15.52 -12.19
C GLN A 56 0.07 -14.26 -11.59
N PRO A 57 1.40 -14.23 -11.37
CA PRO A 57 2.10 -13.01 -10.97
C PRO A 57 2.21 -12.04 -12.16
N LEU A 58 2.45 -10.77 -11.85
CA LEU A 58 2.96 -9.82 -12.85
C LEU A 58 4.30 -10.34 -13.43
N ASP A 59 4.55 -10.03 -14.70
CA ASP A 59 5.81 -10.39 -15.36
C ASP A 59 6.93 -9.41 -14.99
N ILE A 60 7.35 -9.46 -13.71
CA ILE A 60 8.46 -8.66 -13.18
C ILE A 60 9.39 -9.53 -12.32
N GLY A 61 10.69 -9.31 -12.46
CA GLY A 61 11.72 -10.07 -11.75
C GLY A 61 12.14 -9.48 -10.38
N HIS A 62 11.73 -8.25 -10.09
CA HIS A 62 12.20 -7.47 -8.94
C HIS A 62 11.08 -7.19 -7.93
N ARG A 63 11.38 -6.34 -6.94
CA ARG A 63 10.43 -5.85 -5.92
C ARG A 63 10.14 -4.37 -6.14
N PHE A 64 8.93 -3.95 -5.84
CA PHE A 64 8.60 -2.53 -5.79
C PHE A 64 7.54 -2.27 -4.72
N ALA A 65 7.24 -1.01 -4.49
CA ALA A 65 6.22 -0.60 -3.54
C ALA A 65 5.27 0.42 -4.15
N ILE A 66 4.02 0.38 -3.67
CA ILE A 66 3.01 1.41 -3.87
C ILE A 66 2.86 2.14 -2.54
N ASP A 67 3.19 3.42 -2.50
CA ASP A 67 3.43 4.20 -1.27
C ASP A 67 2.83 5.62 -1.34
N ASP A 68 1.88 5.85 -2.25
CA ASP A 68 1.24 7.14 -2.50
C ASP A 68 0.00 7.36 -1.62
N LEU A 69 -0.24 6.52 -0.60
CA LEU A 69 -1.42 6.58 0.26
C LEU A 69 -1.06 7.03 1.68
N PHE A 70 -1.79 8.04 2.16
CA PHE A 70 -1.75 8.52 3.53
C PHE A 70 -3.15 8.54 4.14
N GLY A 71 -3.23 8.62 5.47
CA GLY A 71 -4.52 8.70 6.15
C GLY A 71 -4.47 9.05 7.62
N LYS A 72 -5.65 8.96 8.26
CA LYS A 72 -5.85 9.11 9.71
C LYS A 72 -6.37 7.80 10.29
N VAL A 73 -5.78 7.37 11.40
CA VAL A 73 -6.25 6.22 12.19
C VAL A 73 -6.70 6.71 13.56
N ARG A 74 -7.85 6.24 14.06
CA ARG A 74 -8.55 6.83 15.23
C ARG A 74 -7.68 7.00 16.48
N SER A 75 -6.71 6.12 16.73
CA SER A 75 -5.83 6.15 17.91
C SER A 75 -4.52 6.90 17.70
N VAL A 76 -4.19 7.26 16.46
CA VAL A 76 -2.88 7.79 16.07
C VAL A 76 -2.92 9.31 16.05
N ASN A 77 -1.97 9.94 16.73
CA ASN A 77 -1.70 11.35 16.57
C ASN A 77 -0.81 11.55 15.33
N GLY A 78 -1.29 12.33 14.36
CA GLY A 78 -0.54 12.61 13.14
C GLY A 78 -1.11 11.92 11.91
N GLU A 79 -0.27 11.70 10.91
CA GLU A 79 -0.61 11.04 9.66
C GLU A 79 0.02 9.65 9.64
N VAL A 80 -0.69 8.73 9.01
CA VAL A 80 -0.22 7.37 8.78
C VAL A 80 0.16 7.26 7.32
N GLY A 81 1.40 6.85 7.05
CA GLY A 81 1.83 6.43 5.73
C GLY A 81 1.47 4.96 5.51
N PHE A 82 1.00 4.63 4.32
CA PHE A 82 0.67 3.26 3.92
C PHE A 82 1.49 2.84 2.71
N GLN A 83 1.95 1.60 2.73
CA GLN A 83 2.72 1.04 1.64
C GLN A 83 2.33 -0.42 1.38
N LEU A 84 2.20 -0.78 0.10
CA LEU A 84 2.08 -2.17 -0.33
C LEU A 84 3.38 -2.60 -1.00
N HIS A 85 4.05 -3.60 -0.42
CA HIS A 85 5.19 -4.25 -1.04
C HIS A 85 4.72 -5.33 -2.03
N VAL A 86 5.26 -5.28 -3.24
CA VAL A 86 5.07 -6.29 -4.29
C VAL A 86 6.41 -6.95 -4.56
N ILE A 87 6.47 -8.28 -4.49
CA ILE A 87 7.70 -9.05 -4.69
C ILE A 87 7.47 -10.08 -5.78
N ARG A 88 8.30 -10.04 -6.84
CA ARG A 88 8.21 -10.98 -7.98
C ARG A 88 6.79 -11.06 -8.53
N GLY A 89 6.17 -9.89 -8.68
CA GLY A 89 4.84 -9.73 -9.23
C GLY A 89 3.68 -10.17 -8.32
N ARG A 90 3.91 -10.40 -7.03
CA ARG A 90 2.85 -10.76 -6.06
C ARG A 90 2.73 -9.75 -4.93
N ILE A 91 1.50 -9.42 -4.53
CA ILE A 91 1.25 -8.66 -3.30
C ILE A 91 1.84 -9.42 -2.10
N LYS A 92 2.59 -8.73 -1.24
CA LYS A 92 3.38 -9.41 -0.20
C LYS A 92 3.16 -8.86 1.21
N THR A 93 3.26 -7.56 1.41
CA THR A 93 3.15 -6.99 2.76
C THR A 93 2.49 -5.63 2.69
N ILE A 94 1.49 -5.39 3.54
CA ILE A 94 0.98 -4.04 3.82
C ILE A 94 1.75 -3.52 5.02
N GLU A 95 2.32 -2.34 4.88
CA GLU A 95 2.98 -1.61 5.95
C GLU A 95 2.18 -0.33 6.22
N ALA A 96 1.90 -0.06 7.49
CA ALA A 96 1.37 1.21 7.91
C ALA A 96 2.21 1.74 9.07
N TRP A 97 2.72 2.96 8.95
CA TRP A 97 3.72 3.51 9.86
C TRP A 97 3.37 4.93 10.30
N VAL A 98 3.90 5.31 11.47
CA VAL A 98 3.80 6.64 12.06
C VAL A 98 5.16 7.08 12.60
N SER A 99 5.39 8.40 12.67
CA SER A 99 6.62 8.97 13.23
C SER A 99 6.65 8.99 14.76
N GLU A 100 5.49 8.90 15.40
CA GLU A 100 5.33 8.94 16.85
C GLU A 100 4.56 7.71 17.34
N ALA A 101 4.93 7.23 18.52
CA ALA A 101 4.24 6.10 19.15
C ALA A 101 2.76 6.41 19.41
N GLY A 102 1.86 5.51 19.02
CA GLY A 102 0.41 5.69 19.21
C GLY A 102 -0.49 4.62 18.61
N TRP A 103 0.08 3.53 18.10
CA TRP A 103 -0.69 2.50 17.42
C TRP A 103 -1.53 1.65 18.40
N SER A 104 -2.80 1.41 18.07
CA SER A 104 -3.69 0.53 18.83
C SER A 104 -3.72 -0.89 18.29
N GLU A 105 -4.15 -1.86 19.11
CA GLU A 105 -4.32 -3.26 18.68
C GLU A 105 -5.38 -3.42 17.58
N GLU A 106 -6.43 -2.59 17.62
CA GLU A 106 -7.56 -2.57 16.68
C GLU A 106 -7.59 -1.25 15.89
N PRO A 107 -6.74 -1.10 14.85
CA PRO A 107 -6.70 0.14 14.08
C PRO A 107 -7.97 0.34 13.26
N GLU A 108 -8.50 1.56 13.29
CA GLU A 108 -9.65 2.00 12.49
C GLU A 108 -9.23 3.17 11.60
N LEU A 109 -9.32 2.97 10.27
CA LEU A 109 -9.09 4.03 9.29
C LEU A 109 -10.26 5.03 9.33
N VAL A 110 -9.94 6.30 9.49
CA VAL A 110 -10.92 7.40 9.64
C VAL A 110 -11.00 8.25 8.39
N ASP A 111 -9.86 8.50 7.75
CA ASP A 111 -9.74 9.28 6.52
C ASP A 111 -8.52 8.79 5.73
N SER A 112 -8.52 9.03 4.43
CA SER A 112 -7.43 8.67 3.53
C SER A 112 -7.33 9.62 2.35
N TRP A 113 -6.11 9.81 1.83
CA TRP A 113 -5.87 10.61 0.64
C TRP A 113 -4.63 10.11 -0.10
N TYR A 114 -4.60 10.38 -1.39
CA TYR A 114 -3.44 10.12 -2.23
C TYR A 114 -2.51 11.34 -2.26
N VAL A 115 -1.24 11.07 -2.50
CA VAL A 115 -0.22 12.10 -2.72
C VAL A 115 0.48 11.90 -4.07
N ALA A 116 0.98 12.98 -4.65
CA ALA A 116 1.82 12.95 -5.84
C ALA A 116 2.91 14.03 -5.72
N PRO A 117 3.97 14.01 -6.57
CA PRO A 117 4.96 15.07 -6.60
C PRO A 117 4.30 16.44 -6.83
N ASP A 118 4.85 17.49 -6.19
CA ASP A 118 4.46 18.87 -6.49
C ASP A 118 4.63 19.13 -8.00
N ALA A 119 3.71 19.91 -8.57
CA ALA A 119 3.78 20.31 -9.97
C ALA A 119 5.00 21.20 -10.28
N ASP A 120 5.57 21.83 -9.25
CA ASP A 120 6.84 22.52 -9.30
C ASP A 120 8.01 21.53 -9.12
N PRO A 121 8.76 21.17 -10.18
CA PRO A 121 9.82 20.17 -10.11
C PRO A 121 11.02 20.62 -9.26
N GLU A 122 11.13 21.91 -8.91
CA GLU A 122 12.16 22.39 -8.00
C GLU A 122 11.83 22.09 -6.52
N LYS A 123 10.58 21.72 -6.22
CA LYS A 123 10.16 21.29 -4.89
C LYS A 123 10.11 19.76 -4.83
N ALA A 124 11.06 19.19 -4.11
CA ALA A 124 11.09 17.75 -3.82
C ALA A 124 10.08 17.37 -2.71
N GLU A 125 8.81 17.74 -2.90
CA GLU A 125 7.73 17.53 -1.94
C GLU A 125 6.60 16.70 -2.54
N LEU A 126 5.95 15.90 -1.70
CA LEU A 126 4.70 15.21 -2.04
C LEU A 126 3.53 16.05 -1.52
N VAL A 127 2.53 16.26 -2.37
CA VAL A 127 1.32 17.04 -2.05
C VAL A 127 0.09 16.16 -2.17
N ARG A 128 -0.91 16.40 -1.32
CA ARG A 128 -2.22 15.75 -1.42
C ARG A 128 -2.87 16.09 -2.75
N VAL A 129 -3.44 15.10 -3.41
CA VAL A 129 -4.16 15.24 -4.69
C VAL A 129 -5.63 14.85 -4.58
N GLU A 130 -6.49 15.45 -5.42
CA GLU A 130 -7.91 15.10 -5.50
C GLU A 130 -8.15 13.84 -6.35
N GLU A 131 -7.34 13.67 -7.40
CA GLU A 131 -7.34 12.49 -8.27
C GLU A 131 -6.00 11.76 -8.12
N ARG A 132 -6.05 10.43 -7.97
CA ARG A 132 -4.85 9.61 -7.81
C ARG A 132 -4.04 9.57 -9.10
N ASP A 133 -2.76 9.95 -9.01
CA ASP A 133 -1.81 9.72 -10.09
C ASP A 133 -1.38 8.24 -10.08
N CYS A 134 -2.05 7.43 -10.89
CA CYS A 134 -1.77 5.99 -10.96
C CYS A 134 -0.37 5.70 -11.53
N ALA A 135 0.15 6.54 -12.42
CA ALA A 135 1.48 6.37 -12.98
C ALA A 135 2.54 6.59 -11.89
N PHE A 136 2.35 7.60 -11.05
CA PHE A 136 3.17 7.81 -9.87
C PHE A 136 3.03 6.65 -8.86
N ALA A 137 1.82 6.15 -8.62
CA ALA A 137 1.57 5.05 -7.68
C ALA A 137 2.36 3.79 -8.04
N VAL A 138 2.46 3.46 -9.34
CA VAL A 138 3.14 2.24 -9.82
C VAL A 138 4.57 2.49 -10.33
N ARG A 139 5.11 3.70 -10.15
CA ARG A 139 6.42 4.11 -10.70
C ARG A 139 7.57 3.12 -10.43
N GLY A 140 7.52 2.40 -9.30
CA GLY A 140 8.55 1.43 -8.94
C GLY A 140 8.56 0.16 -9.81
N ILE A 141 7.55 -0.09 -10.64
CA ILE A 141 7.46 -1.30 -11.48
C ILE A 141 8.54 -1.37 -12.56
N GLU A 142 9.09 -0.22 -12.97
CA GLU A 142 10.18 -0.18 -13.95
C GLU A 142 11.52 -0.66 -13.35
N GLY A 143 11.57 -0.84 -12.02
CA GLY A 143 12.78 -1.09 -11.26
C GLY A 143 13.60 0.19 -11.06
N ASP A 144 14.53 0.17 -10.11
CA ASP A 144 15.54 1.22 -10.07
C ASP A 144 16.44 1.09 -11.32
N PRO A 145 16.80 2.19 -12.00
CA PRO A 145 17.71 2.15 -13.15
C PRO A 145 19.11 1.55 -12.86
N GLU A 146 19.41 1.17 -11.61
CA GLU A 146 20.74 0.78 -11.14
C GLU A 146 20.75 -0.44 -10.17
N GLU A 147 20.02 -1.53 -10.47
CA GLU A 147 20.30 -2.87 -9.91
C GLU A 147 20.67 -3.92 -10.98
#